data_AF-A0A7K5G4M6-F1
#
_entry.id   AF-A0A7K5G4M6-F1
#
_cell.length_a   1.000
_cell.length_b   1.000
_cell.length_c   1.000
_cell.angle_alpha   90.00
_cell.angle_beta   90.00
_cell.angle_gamma   90.00
#
_symmetry.space_group_name_H-M   'P 1'
#
loop_
_entity.id
_entity.type
_entity.pdbx_description
1 polymer ?
#
loop_
_entity_poly.entity_id
_entity_poly.type
_entity_poly.pdbx_seq_one_letter_code
_entity_poly.pdbx_strand_id
1 'polypeptide(L)'
;DYELCEEWGHLYPVPREDLISLHREHLLYLLEMGDMEKALQLLQRIEDPGVCLAISEQSLDQHPNLAASHFLADYLTAHFFANLTTARRNEIQALYMGSKVLLTLPELFRVNYFHLSSRPLLMLEQLLMNMKVDWVAVAVQTLHQLLAGQEIGFTVEDIDNLLSKYAEKALSFPFALKEKRS
;
A
#
# COMPACT_ATOMS: atom_id res chain seq x y z
N ASP A 1 2.06 -20.09 23.01
CA ASP A 1 0.93 -20.69 22.29
C ASP A 1 -0.16 -19.64 22.28
N TYR A 2 -0.53 -19.15 21.10
CA TYR A 2 -1.43 -17.99 20.97
C TYR A 2 -2.86 -18.34 21.42
N GLU A 3 -3.37 -19.50 21.02
CA GLU A 3 -4.73 -19.95 21.34
C GLU A 3 -4.91 -20.07 22.86
N LEU A 4 -3.91 -20.61 23.55
CA LEU A 4 -3.91 -20.68 25.00
C LEU A 4 -3.91 -19.28 25.65
N CYS A 5 -3.12 -18.33 25.16
CA CYS A 5 -3.12 -16.96 25.69
C CYS A 5 -4.46 -16.26 25.50
N GLU A 6 -5.12 -16.50 24.36
CA GLU A 6 -6.44 -15.95 24.05
C GLU A 6 -7.54 -16.54 24.96
N GLU A 7 -7.54 -17.86 25.15
CA GLU A 7 -8.45 -18.55 26.08
C GLU A 7 -8.32 -18.01 27.51
N TRP A 8 -7.09 -17.78 27.97
CA TRP A 8 -6.83 -17.19 29.28
C TRP A 8 -7.32 -15.75 29.36
N GLY A 9 -7.23 -14.98 28.27
CA GLY A 9 -7.77 -13.63 28.16
C GLY A 9 -9.29 -13.56 28.31
N HIS A 10 -10.02 -14.65 28.05
CA HIS A 10 -11.47 -14.73 28.29
C HIS A 10 -11.82 -15.13 29.73
N LEU A 11 -10.94 -15.85 30.41
CA LEU A 11 -11.17 -16.35 31.76
C LEU A 11 -10.81 -15.33 32.85
N TYR A 12 -9.91 -14.38 32.55
CA TYR A 12 -9.42 -13.39 33.49
C TYR A 12 -9.58 -11.98 32.93
N PRO A 13 -9.79 -10.96 33.79
CA PRO A 13 -9.82 -9.56 33.36
C PRO A 13 -8.42 -9.13 32.91
N VAL A 14 -8.14 -9.24 31.62
CA VAL A 14 -6.90 -8.76 31.00
C VAL A 14 -7.08 -7.30 30.55
N PRO A 15 -6.10 -6.41 30.81
CA PRO A 15 -6.13 -5.05 30.29
C PRO A 15 -6.29 -5.03 28.77
N ARG A 16 -7.10 -4.08 28.27
CA ARG A 16 -7.37 -3.93 26.83
C ARG A 16 -6.08 -3.82 26.00
N GLU A 17 -5.09 -3.08 26.49
CA GLU A 17 -3.81 -2.88 25.80
C GLU A 17 -3.02 -4.18 25.64
N ASP A 18 -3.07 -5.07 26.63
CA ASP A 18 -2.37 -6.36 26.57
C ASP A 18 -3.03 -7.29 25.54
N LEU A 19 -4.37 -7.27 25.44
CA LEU A 19 -5.11 -7.99 24.39
C LEU A 19 -4.79 -7.43 23.00
N ILE A 20 -4.74 -6.11 22.85
CA ILE A 20 -4.33 -5.47 21.59
C ILE A 20 -2.92 -5.92 21.20
N SER A 21 -1.97 -5.91 22.14
CA SER A 21 -0.59 -6.35 21.86
C SER A 21 -0.52 -7.82 21.45
N LEU A 22 -1.23 -8.70 22.16
CA LEU A 22 -1.28 -10.14 21.87
C LEU A 22 -1.81 -10.41 20.45
N HIS A 23 -2.97 -9.85 20.11
CA HIS A 23 -3.56 -10.03 18.78
C HIS A 23 -2.70 -9.42 17.68
N ARG A 24 -2.11 -8.24 17.92
CA ARG A 24 -1.22 -7.56 16.97
C ARG A 24 0.03 -8.38 16.68
N GLU A 25 0.69 -8.90 17.69
CA GLU A 25 1.89 -9.75 17.52
C GLU A 25 1.56 -11.02 16.75
N HIS A 26 0.43 -11.66 17.04
CA HIS A 26 0.00 -12.83 16.30
C HIS A 26 -0.41 -12.51 14.86
N LEU A 27 -1.11 -11.39 14.64
CA LEU A 27 -1.45 -10.93 13.29
C LEU A 27 -0.20 -10.69 12.46
N LEU A 28 0.80 -10.00 13.00
CA LEU A 28 2.08 -9.75 12.31
C LEU A 28 2.79 -11.06 11.97
N TYR A 29 2.79 -12.04 12.89
CA TYR A 29 3.32 -13.37 12.63
C TYR A 29 2.61 -14.07 11.47
N LEU A 30 1.27 -14.08 11.45
CA LEU A 30 0.49 -14.68 10.36
C LEU A 30 0.79 -14.01 9.01
N LEU A 31 0.90 -12.68 9.00
CA LEU A 31 1.22 -11.89 7.81
C LEU A 31 2.66 -12.11 7.32
N GLU A 32 3.61 -12.30 8.23
CA GLU A 32 5.00 -12.63 7.89
C GLU A 32 5.11 -14.03 7.28
N MET A 33 4.32 -14.98 7.79
CA MET A 33 4.21 -16.33 7.24
C MET A 33 3.41 -16.40 5.93
N GLY A 34 2.79 -15.29 5.51
CA GLY A 34 1.97 -15.20 4.30
C GLY A 34 0.58 -15.84 4.44
N ASP A 35 0.13 -16.14 5.65
CA ASP A 35 -1.16 -16.77 5.94
C ASP A 35 -2.28 -15.72 6.03
N MET A 36 -2.62 -15.12 4.88
CA MET A 36 -3.62 -14.04 4.77
C MET A 36 -5.03 -14.51 5.17
N GLU A 37 -5.32 -15.80 4.99
CA GLU A 37 -6.60 -16.38 5.35
C GLU A 37 -6.77 -16.40 6.87
N LYS A 38 -5.79 -16.91 7.61
CA LYS A 38 -5.84 -16.88 9.08
C LYS A 38 -5.75 -15.46 9.64
N ALA A 39 -4.98 -14.59 9.01
CA ALA A 39 -4.95 -13.17 9.38
C ALA A 39 -6.35 -12.53 9.29
N LEU A 40 -7.09 -12.82 8.22
CA LEU A 40 -8.47 -12.37 8.05
C LEU A 40 -9.41 -12.99 9.08
N GLN A 41 -9.32 -14.30 9.31
CA GLN A 41 -10.13 -14.99 10.31
C GLN A 41 -9.91 -14.43 11.73
N LEU A 42 -8.66 -14.13 12.08
CA LEU A 42 -8.30 -13.47 13.34
C LEU A 42 -8.98 -12.11 13.46
N LEU A 43 -8.86 -11.25 12.44
CA LEU A 43 -9.46 -9.92 12.44
C LEU A 43 -11.00 -9.95 12.52
N GLN A 44 -11.64 -10.91 11.85
CA GLN A 44 -13.09 -11.10 11.86
C GLN A 44 -13.63 -11.63 13.19
N ARG A 45 -12.79 -12.33 13.98
CA ARG A 45 -13.18 -12.89 15.28
C ARG A 45 -13.17 -11.85 16.40
N ILE A 46 -12.48 -10.71 16.22
CA ILE A 46 -12.43 -9.64 17.21
C ILE A 46 -13.79 -8.91 17.24
N GLU A 47 -14.51 -9.04 18.36
CA GLU A 47 -15.86 -8.50 18.50
C GLU A 47 -15.90 -6.97 18.64
N ASP A 48 -14.93 -6.37 19.35
CA ASP A 48 -14.86 -4.91 19.56
C ASP A 48 -14.26 -4.23 18.30
N PRO A 49 -15.04 -3.43 17.55
CA PRO A 49 -14.55 -2.78 16.33
C PRO A 49 -13.43 -1.78 16.59
N GLY A 50 -13.40 -1.14 17.76
CA GLY A 50 -12.33 -0.22 18.16
C GLY A 50 -11.03 -0.95 18.48
N VAL A 51 -11.10 -2.16 19.06
CA VAL A 51 -9.94 -3.04 19.25
C VAL A 51 -9.41 -3.54 17.89
N CYS A 52 -10.31 -4.00 17.01
CA CYS A 52 -9.93 -4.48 15.67
C CYS A 52 -9.28 -3.37 14.83
N LEU A 53 -9.84 -2.15 14.87
CA LEU A 53 -9.26 -0.97 14.26
C LEU A 53 -7.85 -0.69 14.80
N ALA A 54 -7.70 -0.63 16.12
CA ALA A 54 -6.41 -0.34 16.76
C ALA A 54 -5.34 -1.38 16.39
N ILE A 55 -5.69 -2.66 16.40
CA ILE A 55 -4.78 -3.75 15.98
C ILE A 55 -4.38 -3.58 14.52
N SER A 56 -5.33 -3.31 13.64
CA SER A 56 -5.09 -3.18 12.20
C SER A 56 -4.21 -1.97 11.87
N GLU A 57 -4.50 -0.80 12.46
CA GLU A 57 -3.69 0.42 12.27
C GLU A 57 -2.28 0.26 12.84
N GLN A 58 -2.16 -0.23 14.08
CA GLN A 58 -0.85 -0.41 14.71
C GLN A 58 -0.01 -1.46 14.00
N SER A 59 -0.63 -2.50 13.42
CA SER A 59 0.08 -3.48 12.59
C SER A 59 0.59 -2.85 11.30
N LEU A 60 -0.18 -1.95 10.69
CA LEU A 60 0.23 -1.24 9.48
C LEU A 60 1.39 -0.27 9.77
N ASP A 61 1.38 0.37 10.93
CA ASP A 61 2.42 1.30 11.38
C ASP A 61 3.75 0.60 11.70
N GLN A 62 3.77 -0.72 11.86
CA GLN A 62 5.03 -1.50 11.94
C GLN A 62 5.73 -1.64 10.58
N HIS A 63 5.15 -1.09 9.50
CA HIS A 63 5.68 -1.17 8.13
C HIS A 63 6.06 -2.60 7.72
N PRO A 64 5.11 -3.55 7.77
CA PRO A 64 5.40 -4.94 7.44
C PRO A 64 5.71 -5.09 5.94
N ASN A 65 6.04 -6.30 5.49
CA ASN A 65 6.36 -6.56 4.08
C ASN A 65 5.24 -6.10 3.11
N LEU A 66 5.56 -6.04 1.81
CA LEU A 66 4.63 -5.51 0.79
C LEU A 66 3.25 -6.18 0.80
N ALA A 67 3.19 -7.50 0.90
CA ALA A 67 1.93 -8.24 0.86
C ALA A 67 1.09 -7.96 2.12
N ALA A 68 1.73 -7.95 3.28
CA ALA A 68 1.12 -7.60 4.57
C ALA A 68 0.61 -6.15 4.59
N SER A 69 1.42 -5.21 4.11
CA SER A 69 1.05 -3.79 3.99
C SER A 69 -0.16 -3.61 3.06
N HIS A 70 -0.19 -4.32 1.92
CA HIS A 70 -1.33 -4.30 1.02
C HIS A 70 -2.60 -4.84 1.67
N PHE A 71 -2.50 -6.02 2.31
CA PHE A 71 -3.60 -6.67 3.01
C PHE A 71 -4.21 -5.75 4.08
N LEU A 72 -3.39 -5.16 4.94
CA LEU A 72 -3.85 -4.28 6.01
C LEU A 72 -4.45 -2.98 5.46
N ALA A 73 -3.86 -2.38 4.43
CA ALA A 73 -4.39 -1.18 3.81
C ALA A 73 -5.74 -1.44 3.12
N ASP A 74 -5.88 -2.58 2.42
CA ASP A 74 -7.14 -3.03 1.83
C ASP A 74 -8.21 -3.28 2.90
N TYR A 75 -7.84 -4.02 3.95
CA TYR A 75 -8.73 -4.32 5.07
C TYR A 75 -9.25 -3.06 5.78
N LEU A 76 -8.36 -2.12 6.12
CA LEU A 76 -8.73 -0.83 6.72
C LEU A 76 -9.63 0.00 5.79
N THR A 77 -9.35 -0.02 4.47
CA THR A 77 -10.17 0.66 3.47
C THR A 77 -11.56 0.04 3.34
N ALA A 78 -11.68 -1.29 3.46
CA ALA A 78 -12.96 -1.99 3.33
C ALA A 78 -13.83 -1.87 4.59
N HIS A 79 -13.22 -1.95 5.79
CA HIS A 79 -13.96 -2.13 7.04
C HIS A 79 -14.02 -0.90 7.93
N PHE A 80 -13.05 0.02 7.83
CA PHE A 80 -12.89 1.11 8.79
C PHE A 80 -12.76 2.49 8.16
N PHE A 81 -12.97 2.61 6.85
CA PHE A 81 -12.78 3.88 6.14
C PHE A 81 -13.55 5.04 6.78
N ALA A 82 -14.80 4.82 7.21
CA ALA A 82 -15.62 5.84 7.86
C ALA A 82 -15.13 6.25 9.27
N ASN A 83 -14.35 5.39 9.94
CA ASN A 83 -13.86 5.60 11.31
C ASN A 83 -12.53 6.37 11.37
N LEU A 84 -11.81 6.42 10.25
CA LEU A 84 -10.49 7.06 10.15
C LEU A 84 -10.60 8.58 9.93
N THR A 85 -9.57 9.33 10.33
CA THR A 85 -9.44 10.76 9.97
C THR A 85 -9.16 10.91 8.47
N THR A 86 -9.49 12.05 7.87
CA THR A 86 -9.21 12.30 6.43
C THR A 86 -7.74 12.14 6.08
N ALA A 87 -6.83 12.63 6.94
CA ALA A 87 -5.39 12.48 6.71
C ALA A 87 -4.98 11.00 6.68
N ARG A 88 -5.46 10.21 7.64
CA ARG A 88 -5.16 8.79 7.74
C ARG A 88 -5.77 7.97 6.60
N ARG A 89 -6.99 8.32 6.16
CA ARG A 89 -7.61 7.74 4.95
C ARG A 89 -6.74 7.95 3.72
N ASN A 90 -6.25 9.18 3.52
CA ASN A 90 -5.39 9.50 2.38
C ASN A 90 -4.08 8.71 2.41
N GLU A 91 -3.46 8.56 3.58
CA GLU A 91 -2.25 7.75 3.77
C GLU A 91 -2.50 6.27 3.42
N ILE A 92 -3.56 5.68 3.96
CA ILE A 92 -3.91 4.27 3.75
C ILE A 92 -4.31 4.03 2.30
N GLN A 93 -5.09 4.90 1.67
CA GLN A 93 -5.44 4.79 0.26
C GLN A 93 -4.22 4.91 -0.65
N ALA A 94 -3.32 5.86 -0.37
CA ALA A 94 -2.09 5.99 -1.14
C ALA A 94 -1.23 4.72 -1.04
N LEU A 95 -1.09 4.17 0.18
CA LEU A 95 -0.40 2.91 0.42
C LEU A 95 -1.09 1.72 -0.27
N TYR A 96 -2.41 1.63 -0.20
CA TYR A 96 -3.20 0.59 -0.89
C TYR A 96 -2.95 0.63 -2.40
N MET A 97 -3.03 1.82 -3.01
CA MET A 97 -2.77 2.00 -4.43
C MET A 97 -1.34 1.65 -4.82
N GLY A 98 -0.35 2.23 -4.13
CA GLY A 98 1.04 2.01 -4.48
C GLY A 98 1.46 0.56 -4.25
N SER A 99 0.99 -0.08 -3.18
CA SER A 99 1.21 -1.51 -2.96
C SER A 99 0.54 -2.37 -4.04
N LYS A 100 -0.68 -2.02 -4.49
CA LYS A 100 -1.34 -2.71 -5.60
C LYS A 100 -0.54 -2.62 -6.89
N VAL A 101 -0.03 -1.43 -7.23
CA VAL A 101 0.85 -1.21 -8.38
C VAL A 101 2.14 -2.02 -8.24
N LEU A 102 2.78 -2.04 -7.07
CA LEU A 102 4.00 -2.84 -6.87
C LEU A 102 3.76 -4.34 -7.07
N LEU A 103 2.61 -4.85 -6.64
CA LEU A 103 2.25 -6.26 -6.80
C LEU A 103 2.07 -6.65 -8.27
N THR A 104 1.77 -5.72 -9.17
CA THR A 104 1.72 -5.98 -10.63
C THR A 104 3.09 -5.93 -11.31
N LEU A 105 4.11 -5.39 -10.63
CA LEU A 105 5.49 -5.37 -11.14
C LEU A 105 6.20 -6.72 -10.92
N PRO A 106 7.27 -7.01 -11.67
CA PRO A 106 8.07 -8.22 -11.47
C PRO A 106 8.68 -8.25 -10.06
N GLU A 107 8.58 -9.41 -9.39
CA GLU A 107 8.91 -9.60 -7.97
C GLU A 107 10.31 -9.09 -7.58
N LEU A 108 11.31 -9.40 -8.41
CA LEU A 108 12.72 -9.03 -8.20
C LEU A 108 12.95 -7.52 -8.03
N PHE A 109 12.04 -6.67 -8.52
CA PHE A 109 12.19 -5.22 -8.48
C PHE A 109 11.27 -4.52 -7.47
N ARG A 110 10.30 -5.23 -6.88
CA ARG A 110 9.33 -4.63 -5.96
C ARG A 110 9.99 -3.98 -4.75
N VAL A 111 11.04 -4.61 -4.22
CA VAL A 111 11.81 -4.10 -3.07
C VAL A 111 12.42 -2.73 -3.34
N ASN A 112 12.82 -2.44 -4.59
CA ASN A 112 13.45 -1.17 -4.95
C ASN A 112 12.48 0.00 -4.88
N TYR A 113 11.17 -0.27 -4.98
CA TYR A 113 10.13 0.75 -5.03
C TYR A 113 9.19 0.67 -3.82
N PHE A 114 9.37 -0.30 -2.91
CA PHE A 114 8.49 -0.51 -1.76
C PHE A 114 8.38 0.74 -0.87
N HIS A 115 9.49 1.46 -0.67
CA HIS A 115 9.52 2.71 0.08
C HIS A 115 8.67 3.84 -0.54
N LEU A 116 8.22 3.70 -1.80
CA LEU A 116 7.35 4.64 -2.50
C LEU A 116 5.88 4.19 -2.51
N SER A 117 5.53 3.10 -1.83
CA SER A 117 4.18 2.56 -1.80
C SER A 117 3.15 3.59 -1.32
N SER A 118 3.50 4.44 -0.35
CA SER A 118 2.63 5.54 0.12
C SER A 118 2.67 6.80 -0.76
N ARG A 119 3.41 6.79 -1.89
CA ARG A 119 3.56 7.93 -2.80
C ARG A 119 3.44 7.46 -4.26
N PRO A 120 2.27 6.96 -4.69
CA PRO A 120 2.09 6.31 -6.00
C PRO A 120 2.46 7.19 -7.20
N LEU A 121 2.18 8.50 -7.18
CA LEU A 121 2.62 9.41 -8.25
C LEU A 121 4.15 9.53 -8.34
N LEU A 122 4.83 9.61 -7.19
CA LEU A 122 6.29 9.67 -7.16
C LEU A 122 6.89 8.34 -7.64
N MET A 123 6.28 7.21 -7.28
CA MET A 123 6.67 5.91 -7.80
C MET A 123 6.53 5.85 -9.33
N LEU A 124 5.41 6.33 -9.87
CA LEU A 124 5.21 6.43 -11.31
C LEU A 124 6.27 7.31 -11.97
N GLU A 125 6.58 8.47 -11.37
CA GLU A 125 7.65 9.34 -11.85
C GLU A 125 9.02 8.63 -11.83
N GLN A 126 9.33 7.86 -10.78
CA GLN A 126 10.56 7.09 -10.71
C GLN A 126 10.64 5.99 -11.77
N LEU A 127 9.52 5.34 -12.10
CA LEU A 127 9.46 4.37 -13.19
C LEU A 127 9.73 5.03 -14.55
N LEU A 128 9.17 6.22 -14.78
CA LEU A 128 9.42 7.04 -15.98
C LEU A 128 10.89 7.47 -16.08
N MET A 129 11.47 7.99 -14.99
CA MET A 129 12.88 8.39 -14.95
C MET A 129 13.83 7.23 -15.27
N ASN A 130 13.49 6.02 -14.80
CA ASN A 130 14.30 4.82 -15.04
C ASN A 130 14.00 4.13 -16.39
N MET A 131 13.25 4.79 -17.28
CA MET A 131 12.86 4.29 -18.61
C MET A 131 12.18 2.91 -18.56
N LYS A 132 11.41 2.63 -17.50
CA LYS A 132 10.69 1.36 -17.34
C LYS A 132 9.33 1.41 -18.04
N VAL A 133 9.34 1.66 -19.35
CA VAL A 133 8.12 1.96 -20.14
C VAL A 133 7.05 0.87 -20.00
N ASP A 134 7.43 -0.41 -20.05
CA ASP A 134 6.46 -1.51 -19.87
C ASP A 134 5.81 -1.51 -18.48
N TRP A 135 6.58 -1.15 -17.44
CA TRP A 135 6.09 -1.09 -16.06
C TRP A 135 5.25 0.15 -15.83
N VAL A 136 5.62 1.28 -16.45
CA VAL A 136 4.82 2.51 -16.47
C VAL A 136 3.43 2.23 -17.06
N ALA A 137 3.36 1.51 -18.19
CA ALA A 137 2.07 1.18 -18.81
C ALA A 137 1.14 0.41 -17.86
N VAL A 138 1.67 -0.64 -17.21
CA VAL A 138 0.92 -1.43 -16.23
C VAL A 138 0.55 -0.61 -14.99
N ALA A 139 1.47 0.23 -14.49
CA ALA A 139 1.22 1.09 -13.34
C ALA A 139 0.13 2.12 -13.62
N VAL A 140 0.17 2.80 -14.77
CA VAL A 140 -0.86 3.78 -15.19
C VAL A 140 -2.22 3.10 -15.33
N GLN A 141 -2.29 1.94 -15.99
CA GLN A 141 -3.53 1.20 -16.14
C GLN A 141 -4.12 0.82 -14.77
N THR A 142 -3.27 0.33 -13.86
CA THR A 142 -3.68 -0.02 -12.50
C THR A 142 -4.20 1.20 -11.74
N LEU A 143 -3.49 2.34 -11.79
CA LEU A 143 -3.90 3.56 -11.13
C LEU A 143 -5.22 4.13 -11.68
N HIS A 144 -5.41 4.15 -13.00
CA HIS A 144 -6.67 4.61 -13.62
C HIS A 144 -7.87 3.76 -13.18
N GLN A 145 -7.70 2.44 -13.10
CA GLN A 145 -8.75 1.54 -12.61
C GLN A 145 -9.11 1.82 -11.16
N LEU A 146 -8.12 2.09 -10.30
CA LEU A 146 -8.34 2.36 -8.88
C LEU A 146 -8.96 3.76 -8.65
N LEU A 147 -8.53 4.77 -9.42
CA LEU A 147 -9.07 6.14 -9.34
C LEU A 147 -10.54 6.24 -9.76
N ALA A 148 -11.01 5.36 -10.64
CA ALA A 148 -12.41 5.35 -11.10
C ALA A 148 -13.43 5.11 -9.96
N GLY A 149 -12.99 4.66 -8.78
CA GLY A 149 -13.86 4.37 -7.64
C GLY A 149 -13.44 5.02 -6.31
N GLN A 150 -12.39 5.86 -6.30
CA GLN A 150 -11.84 6.42 -5.05
C GLN A 150 -11.36 7.86 -5.24
N GLU A 151 -11.78 8.77 -4.36
CA GLU A 151 -11.17 10.10 -4.22
C GLU A 151 -9.91 9.99 -3.35
N ILE A 152 -8.78 10.42 -3.89
CA ILE A 152 -7.45 10.29 -3.29
C ILE A 152 -6.71 11.60 -3.57
N GLY A 153 -5.61 11.87 -2.88
CA GLY A 153 -4.83 13.12 -2.99
C GLY A 153 -4.19 13.43 -4.36
N PHE A 154 -4.60 12.74 -5.43
CA PHE A 154 -4.27 13.02 -6.83
C PHE A 154 -5.33 12.42 -7.77
N THR A 155 -5.32 12.89 -9.02
CA THR A 155 -6.32 12.62 -10.04
C THR A 155 -5.72 11.95 -11.28
N VAL A 156 -6.59 11.52 -12.21
CA VAL A 156 -6.16 11.04 -13.54
C VAL A 156 -5.42 12.14 -14.29
N GLU A 157 -5.83 13.40 -14.14
CA GLU A 157 -5.16 14.55 -14.76
C GLU A 157 -3.72 14.71 -14.27
N ASP A 158 -3.44 14.44 -12.99
CA ASP A 158 -2.08 14.48 -12.46
C ASP A 158 -1.17 13.41 -13.10
N ILE A 159 -1.73 12.22 -13.39
CA ILE A 159 -1.03 11.15 -14.11
C ILE A 159 -0.75 11.59 -15.55
N ASP A 160 -1.77 12.10 -16.26
CA ASP A 160 -1.65 12.53 -17.66
C ASP A 160 -0.67 13.70 -17.81
N ASN A 161 -0.67 14.64 -16.86
CA ASN A 161 0.30 15.74 -16.80
C ASN A 161 1.73 15.22 -16.60
N LEU A 162 1.91 14.23 -15.73
CA LEU A 162 3.22 13.60 -15.52
C LEU A 162 3.71 12.90 -16.79
N LEU A 163 2.86 12.11 -17.44
CA LEU A 163 3.18 11.44 -18.70
C LEU A 163 3.53 12.44 -19.80
N SER A 164 2.75 13.51 -19.94
CA SER A 164 2.97 14.58 -20.92
C SER A 164 4.33 15.25 -20.72
N LYS A 165 4.69 15.57 -19.47
CA LYS A 165 5.98 16.17 -19.12
C LYS A 165 7.17 15.26 -19.48
N TYR A 166 7.06 13.95 -19.27
CA TYR A 166 8.13 13.01 -19.63
C TYR A 166 8.18 12.72 -21.13
N ALA A 167 7.03 12.72 -21.81
CA ALA A 167 6.98 12.63 -23.27
C ALA A 167 7.63 13.86 -23.93
N GLU A 168 7.34 15.07 -23.46
CA GLU A 168 7.98 16.30 -23.93
C GLU A 168 9.50 16.23 -23.76
N LYS A 169 9.98 15.78 -22.58
CA LYS A 169 11.42 15.56 -22.34
C LYS A 169 12.04 14.56 -23.31
N ALA A 170 11.36 13.44 -23.57
CA ALA A 170 11.84 12.42 -24.51
C ALA A 170 11.90 12.94 -25.96
N LEU A 171 11.00 13.85 -26.34
CA LEU A 171 10.98 14.49 -27.66
C LEU A 171 11.95 15.67 -27.77
N SER A 172 12.35 16.28 -26.64
CA SER A 172 13.38 17.31 -26.62
C SER A 172 14.75 16.69 -26.93
N PHE A 173 15.20 16.78 -28.18
CA PHE A 173 16.55 16.37 -28.57
C PHE A 173 17.55 17.51 -28.29
N PRO A 174 18.46 17.39 -27.31
CA PRO A 174 19.44 18.43 -27.04
C PRO A 174 20.64 18.39 -28.00
N PHE A 175 20.48 18.07 -29.29
CA PHE A 175 21.54 18.27 -30.29
C PHE A 175 20.97 18.50 -31.69
N ALA A 176 20.99 19.77 -32.12
CA ALA A 176 21.19 20.10 -33.52
C ALA A 176 22.61 19.63 -33.88
N LEU A 177 22.73 18.41 -34.43
CA LEU A 177 23.92 17.98 -35.15
C LEU A 177 24.16 18.98 -36.28
N LYS A 178 24.98 20.00 -36.03
CA LYS A 178 25.62 20.77 -37.08
C LYS A 178 26.61 19.82 -37.74
N GLU A 179 26.13 19.04 -38.72
CA GLU A 179 26.98 18.40 -39.71
C GLU A 179 27.81 19.52 -40.37
N LYS A 180 29.03 19.73 -39.88
CA LYS A 180 30.06 20.38 -40.68
C LYS A 180 30.48 19.36 -41.73
N ARG A 181 29.90 19.47 -42.93
CA ARG A 181 30.44 18.83 -44.13
C ARG A 181 31.83 19.40 -44.38
N SER A 182 32.85 18.56 -44.25
CA SER A 182 34.22 18.83 -44.74
C SER A 182 34.31 18.64 -46.24
#